data_AF-A0A2V8Y9E8-F1
#
_entry.id   AF-A0A2V8Y9E8-F1
#
_cell.length_a   1.000
_cell.length_b   1.000
_cell.length_c   1.000
_cell.angle_alpha   90.00
_cell.angle_beta   90.00
_cell.angle_gamma   90.00
#
_symmetry.space_group_name_H-M   'P 1'
#
loop_
_entity.id
_entity.type
_entity.pdbx_description
1 polymer ?
#
loop_
_entity_poly.entity_id
_entity_poly.type
_entity_poly.pdbx_seq_one_letter_code
_entity_poly.pdbx_strand_id
1 'polypeptide(L)'
;MLRFLLGPFVALLPKRWRCSLALLPSADWRVPSILSGLAEFLVAVAAMLYWYSYSVTTWVSRGLDLALAGKAGPGVNEQEIGFMAIFIFATHPLTWLIAYFAVEGSVRLVAAAFAESGLGILPLFVLDQIFLKITGQRGPSAAEQGGYTEGNLSSYVGAIREKVRVSLTAGIPDELCVSTEGAEGFLEIRASRRKPDWTPPRTVKYQDTFYRLEDSSTGWAPRPYRYRLRRLSAGVMSRTVLVYRPEQEPVVSRK
;
A
#
# COMPACT_ATOMS: atom_id res chain seq x y z
N MET A 1 13.42 -6.06 25.23
CA MET A 1 13.66 -7.27 24.41
C MET A 1 12.41 -8.11 24.17
N LEU A 2 11.64 -8.47 25.23
CA LEU A 2 10.45 -9.33 25.09
C LEU A 2 9.44 -8.85 24.02
N ARG A 3 9.29 -7.53 23.86
CA ARG A 3 8.39 -6.91 22.87
C ARG A 3 8.78 -7.19 21.41
N PHE A 4 10.08 -7.24 21.12
CA PHE A 4 10.58 -7.52 19.76
C PHE A 4 10.52 -9.02 19.42
N LEU A 5 10.68 -9.87 20.43
CA LEU A 5 10.61 -11.33 20.30
C LEU A 5 9.17 -11.82 20.18
N LEU A 6 8.27 -11.36 21.05
CA LEU A 6 6.86 -11.80 21.07
C LEU A 6 5.96 -10.98 20.14
N GLY A 7 6.36 -9.74 19.82
CA GLY A 7 5.57 -8.84 18.98
C GLY A 7 5.09 -9.48 17.67
N PRO A 8 5.95 -10.12 16.87
CA PRO A 8 5.56 -10.75 15.61
C PRO A 8 4.56 -11.91 15.79
N PHE A 9 4.67 -12.68 16.87
CA PHE A 9 3.73 -13.76 17.18
C PHE A 9 2.39 -13.21 17.68
N VAL A 10 2.42 -12.13 18.47
CA VAL A 10 1.21 -11.47 18.97
C VAL A 10 0.51 -10.68 17.85
N ALA A 11 1.24 -10.23 16.83
CA ALA A 11 0.68 -9.59 15.64
C ALA A 11 -0.20 -10.53 14.80
N LEU A 12 -0.07 -11.85 14.96
CA LEU A 12 -0.95 -12.84 14.35
C LEU A 12 -2.39 -12.72 14.86
N LEU A 13 -2.58 -12.24 16.09
CA LEU A 13 -3.88 -12.20 16.74
C LEU A 13 -4.74 -11.02 16.23
N PRO A 14 -6.08 -11.13 16.27
CA PRO A 14 -6.98 -10.00 16.05
C PRO A 14 -6.73 -8.86 17.04
N LYS A 15 -7.02 -7.62 16.64
CA LYS A 15 -6.80 -6.42 17.46
C LYS A 15 -7.45 -6.51 18.84
N ARG A 16 -8.66 -7.09 18.93
CA ARG A 16 -9.37 -7.29 20.20
C ARG A 16 -8.58 -8.16 21.18
N TRP A 17 -8.04 -9.27 20.69
CA TRP A 17 -7.29 -10.22 21.51
C TRP A 17 -5.92 -9.66 21.87
N ARG A 18 -5.33 -8.81 21.01
CA ARG A 18 -4.14 -8.02 21.37
C ARG A 18 -4.41 -7.01 22.49
N CYS A 19 -5.56 -6.36 22.48
CA CYS A 19 -5.95 -5.39 23.50
C CYS A 19 -6.31 -6.04 24.84
N SER A 20 -6.81 -7.28 24.85
CA SER A 20 -7.06 -8.03 26.10
C SER A 20 -5.77 -8.59 26.71
N LEU A 21 -4.73 -8.78 25.91
CA LEU A 21 -3.39 -9.17 26.37
C LEU A 21 -2.67 -7.97 27.00
N ALA A 22 -2.73 -7.87 28.34
CA ALA A 22 -2.01 -6.88 29.15
C ALA A 22 -0.47 -6.92 29.03
N LEU A 23 0.07 -7.87 28.25
CA LEU A 23 1.50 -8.09 28.05
C LEU A 23 2.21 -6.94 27.31
N LEU A 24 1.49 -6.16 26.49
CA LEU A 24 2.06 -5.08 25.67
C LEU A 24 1.14 -3.84 25.63
N PRO A 25 1.04 -3.08 26.74
CA PRO A 25 0.30 -1.83 26.72
C PRO A 25 1.09 -0.82 25.88
N SER A 26 0.47 -0.25 24.83
CA SER A 26 1.02 0.88 24.04
C SER A 26 2.20 0.59 23.10
N ALA A 27 2.30 -0.62 22.53
CA ALA A 27 3.30 -0.90 21.49
C ALA A 27 2.83 -0.43 20.10
N ASP A 28 3.71 0.21 19.33
CA ASP A 28 3.50 0.44 17.90
C ASP A 28 3.45 -0.90 17.17
N TRP A 29 2.23 -1.34 16.83
CA TRP A 29 1.98 -2.66 16.21
C TRP A 29 2.42 -2.76 14.74
N ARG A 30 2.86 -1.66 14.15
CA ARG A 30 3.25 -1.57 12.75
C ARG A 30 4.46 -2.45 12.43
N VAL A 31 5.58 -2.24 13.12
CA VAL A 31 6.83 -2.98 12.89
C VAL A 31 6.66 -4.48 13.15
N PRO A 32 6.02 -4.92 14.26
CA PRO A 32 5.75 -6.34 14.48
C PRO A 32 4.88 -6.98 13.40
N SER A 33 3.86 -6.27 12.90
CA SER A 33 2.97 -6.80 11.85
C SER A 33 3.67 -6.91 10.49
N ILE A 34 4.53 -5.94 10.15
CA ILE A 34 5.41 -6.00 8.97
C ILE A 34 6.33 -7.21 9.07
N LEU A 35 7.01 -7.37 10.21
CA LEU A 35 7.97 -8.45 10.41
C LEU A 35 7.27 -9.83 10.34
N SER A 36 6.09 -9.97 10.93
CA SER A 36 5.33 -11.22 10.88
C SER A 36 4.80 -11.55 9.48
N GLY A 37 4.30 -10.55 8.75
CA GLY A 37 3.80 -10.73 7.39
C GLY A 37 4.92 -11.09 6.42
N LEU A 38 6.06 -10.40 6.53
CA LEU A 38 7.25 -10.69 5.74
C LEU A 38 7.80 -12.08 6.05
N ALA A 39 7.93 -12.44 7.33
CA ALA A 39 8.44 -13.75 7.72
C ALA A 39 7.54 -14.88 7.21
N GLU A 40 6.22 -14.76 7.37
CA GLU A 40 5.27 -15.74 6.83
C GLU A 40 5.39 -15.87 5.31
N PHE A 41 5.44 -14.75 4.58
CA PHE A 41 5.59 -14.76 3.13
C PHE A 41 6.88 -15.46 2.69
N LEU A 42 8.02 -15.10 3.29
CA LEU A 42 9.32 -15.69 2.95
C LEU A 42 9.37 -17.19 3.26
N VAL A 43 8.82 -17.59 4.42
CA VAL A 43 8.74 -19.02 4.81
C VAL A 43 7.84 -19.77 3.84
N ALA A 44 6.68 -19.21 3.45
CA ALA A 44 5.76 -19.84 2.50
C ALA A 44 6.39 -19.97 1.10
N VAL A 45 7.10 -18.95 0.62
CA VAL A 45 7.83 -19.02 -0.66
C VAL A 45 8.93 -20.08 -0.61
N ALA A 46 9.73 -20.10 0.45
CA ALA A 46 10.78 -21.11 0.61
C ALA A 46 10.18 -22.53 0.70
N ALA A 47 9.09 -22.70 1.44
CA ALA A 47 8.36 -23.96 1.54
C ALA A 47 7.79 -24.38 0.18
N MET A 48 7.27 -23.46 -0.63
CA MET A 48 6.75 -23.76 -1.97
C MET A 48 7.86 -24.22 -2.90
N LEU A 49 9.02 -23.55 -2.90
CA LEU A 49 10.17 -23.93 -3.71
C LEU A 49 10.69 -25.32 -3.34
N TYR A 50 10.83 -25.59 -2.04
CA TYR A 50 11.22 -26.91 -1.55
C TYR A 50 10.19 -27.97 -1.90
N TRP A 51 8.90 -27.69 -1.65
CA TRP A 51 7.80 -28.62 -1.93
C TRP A 51 7.73 -28.98 -3.41
N TYR A 52 7.78 -27.98 -4.30
CA TYR A 52 7.83 -28.19 -5.76
C TYR A 52 9.01 -29.07 -6.16
N SER A 53 10.21 -28.73 -5.68
CA SER A 53 11.41 -29.49 -6.01
C SER A 53 11.30 -30.94 -5.55
N TYR A 54 10.91 -31.18 -4.30
CA TYR A 54 10.77 -32.51 -3.74
C TYR A 54 9.66 -33.33 -4.42
N SER A 55 8.48 -32.75 -4.59
CA SER A 55 7.31 -33.49 -5.09
C SER A 55 7.47 -33.86 -6.57
N VAL A 56 7.86 -32.89 -7.41
CA VAL A 56 7.97 -33.09 -8.86
C VAL A 56 9.10 -34.06 -9.16
N THR A 57 10.27 -33.90 -8.54
CA THR A 57 11.37 -34.86 -8.75
C THR A 57 10.97 -36.27 -8.33
N THR A 58 10.39 -36.44 -7.14
CA THR A 58 9.96 -37.75 -6.64
C THR A 58 8.94 -38.43 -7.55
N TRP A 59 7.94 -37.69 -8.03
CA TRP A 59 6.90 -38.27 -8.89
C TRP A 59 7.38 -38.54 -10.31
N VAL A 60 8.23 -37.69 -10.87
CA VAL A 60 8.87 -37.94 -12.17
C VAL A 60 9.75 -39.19 -12.10
N SER A 61 10.60 -39.31 -11.06
CA SER A 61 11.46 -40.49 -10.89
C SER A 61 10.63 -41.77 -10.77
N ARG A 62 9.58 -41.77 -9.94
CA ARG A 62 8.68 -42.92 -9.80
C ARG A 62 7.95 -43.27 -11.11
N GLY A 63 7.52 -42.26 -11.86
CA GLY A 63 6.87 -42.47 -13.16
C GLY A 63 7.82 -43.09 -14.17
N LEU A 64 9.06 -42.61 -14.22
CA LEU A 64 10.11 -43.15 -15.09
C LEU A 64 10.47 -44.60 -14.71
N ASP A 65 10.63 -44.89 -13.42
CA ASP A 65 10.92 -46.24 -12.92
C ASP A 65 9.80 -47.23 -13.30
N LEU A 66 8.53 -46.81 -13.22
CA LEU A 66 7.39 -47.63 -13.65
C LEU A 66 7.35 -47.86 -15.15
N ALA A 67 7.72 -46.86 -15.95
CA ALA A 67 7.83 -46.98 -17.39
C ALA A 67 8.96 -47.94 -17.81
N LEU A 68 10.14 -47.79 -17.21
CA LEU A 68 11.28 -48.68 -17.45
C LEU A 68 11.02 -50.13 -16.99
N ALA A 69 10.24 -50.31 -15.92
CA ALA A 69 9.83 -51.63 -15.46
C ALA A 69 8.74 -52.30 -16.33
N GLY A 70 8.32 -51.66 -17.43
CA GLY A 70 7.25 -52.16 -18.31
C GLY A 70 5.87 -52.19 -17.63
N LYS A 71 5.70 -51.46 -16.52
CA LYS A 71 4.45 -51.38 -15.75
C LYS A 71 3.60 -50.16 -16.12
N ALA A 72 4.12 -49.26 -16.96
CA ALA A 72 3.34 -48.18 -17.56
C ALA A 72 2.55 -48.67 -18.76
N GLY A 73 1.45 -47.98 -19.09
CA GLY A 73 0.66 -48.27 -20.29
C GLY A 73 1.49 -48.15 -21.58
N PRO A 74 1.10 -48.84 -22.67
CA PRO A 74 1.81 -48.75 -23.93
C PRO A 74 1.79 -47.30 -24.46
N GLY A 75 2.96 -46.76 -24.80
CA GLY A 75 3.10 -45.44 -25.41
C GLY A 75 3.29 -44.26 -24.45
N VAL A 76 3.43 -44.48 -23.14
CA VAL A 76 3.70 -43.39 -22.18
C VAL A 76 5.05 -42.73 -22.47
N ASN A 77 5.03 -41.43 -22.76
CA ASN A 77 6.21 -40.63 -23.05
C ASN A 77 6.74 -39.92 -21.78
N GLU A 78 8.05 -39.62 -21.72
CA GLU A 78 8.69 -38.89 -20.60
C GLU A 78 8.02 -37.53 -20.33
N GLN A 79 7.60 -36.85 -21.40
CA GLN A 79 6.91 -35.56 -21.33
C GLN A 79 5.55 -35.68 -20.63
N GLU A 80 4.82 -36.79 -20.83
CA GLU A 80 3.53 -37.04 -20.19
C GLU A 80 3.71 -37.28 -18.68
N ILE A 81 4.76 -38.00 -18.30
CA ILE A 81 5.14 -38.22 -16.89
C ILE A 81 5.45 -36.88 -16.22
N GLY A 82 6.25 -36.03 -16.86
CA GLY A 82 6.58 -34.69 -16.37
C GLY A 82 5.34 -33.80 -16.20
N PHE A 83 4.47 -33.77 -17.21
CA PHE A 83 3.21 -33.01 -17.14
C PHE A 83 2.30 -33.51 -16.01
N MET A 84 2.17 -34.83 -15.86
CA MET A 84 1.36 -35.42 -14.80
C MET A 84 1.90 -35.06 -13.41
N ALA A 85 3.22 -35.06 -13.21
CA ALA A 85 3.82 -34.65 -11.94
C ALA A 85 3.51 -33.19 -11.58
N ILE A 86 3.55 -32.29 -12.56
CA ILE A 86 3.15 -30.87 -12.36
C ILE A 86 1.65 -30.77 -12.06
N PHE A 87 0.81 -31.55 -12.75
CA PHE A 87 -0.62 -31.56 -12.52
C PHE A 87 -0.98 -32.06 -11.11
N ILE A 88 -0.34 -33.14 -10.65
CA ILE A 88 -0.51 -33.65 -9.28
C ILE A 88 -0.04 -32.59 -8.28
N PHE A 89 1.10 -31.93 -8.53
CA PHE A 89 1.58 -30.84 -7.69
C PHE A 89 0.55 -29.72 -7.58
N ALA A 90 0.01 -29.25 -8.70
CA ALA A 90 -0.94 -28.15 -8.75
C ALA A 90 -2.29 -28.50 -8.10
N THR A 91 -2.70 -29.77 -8.12
CA THR A 91 -3.94 -30.23 -7.50
C THR A 91 -3.76 -30.67 -6.04
N HIS A 92 -2.51 -30.77 -5.56
CA HIS A 92 -2.23 -31.23 -4.21
C HIS A 92 -2.69 -30.21 -3.15
N PRO A 93 -3.44 -30.63 -2.10
CA PRO A 93 -3.98 -29.71 -1.10
C PRO A 93 -2.89 -28.94 -0.34
N LEU A 94 -1.72 -29.56 -0.13
CA LEU A 94 -0.56 -28.89 0.49
C LEU A 94 -0.08 -27.68 -0.33
N THR A 95 -0.11 -27.77 -1.66
CA THR A 95 0.30 -26.66 -2.55
C THR A 95 -0.61 -25.46 -2.33
N TRP A 96 -1.92 -25.69 -2.26
CA TRP A 96 -2.90 -24.64 -1.98
C TRP A 96 -2.79 -24.08 -0.57
N LEU A 97 -2.47 -24.91 0.42
CA LEU A 97 -2.23 -24.46 1.79
C LEU A 97 -1.01 -23.54 1.89
N ILE A 98 0.10 -23.90 1.24
CA ILE A 98 1.31 -23.07 1.22
C ILE A 98 1.05 -21.77 0.44
N ALA A 99 0.36 -21.85 -0.70
CA ALA A 99 -0.03 -20.67 -1.48
C ALA A 99 -0.92 -19.72 -0.66
N TYR A 100 -1.85 -20.27 0.11
CA TYR A 100 -2.69 -19.50 1.02
C TYR A 100 -1.84 -18.70 2.03
N PHE A 101 -0.86 -19.32 2.70
CA PHE A 101 0.04 -18.61 3.62
C PHE A 101 0.89 -17.54 2.93
N ALA A 102 1.31 -17.76 1.68
CA ALA A 102 2.03 -16.75 0.92
C ALA A 102 1.15 -15.52 0.61
N VAL A 103 -0.09 -15.74 0.19
CA VAL A 103 -1.06 -14.66 -0.06
C VAL A 103 -1.39 -13.92 1.23
N GLU A 104 -1.65 -14.66 2.30
CA GLU A 104 -1.94 -14.11 3.62
C GLU A 104 -0.79 -13.23 4.15
N GLY A 105 0.44 -13.74 4.13
CA GLY A 105 1.62 -12.98 4.55
C GLY A 105 1.81 -11.70 3.74
N SER A 106 1.55 -11.77 2.43
CA SER A 106 1.60 -10.61 1.53
C SER A 106 0.56 -9.55 1.89
N VAL A 107 -0.69 -9.95 2.13
CA VAL A 107 -1.78 -9.03 2.49
C VAL A 107 -1.47 -8.34 3.82
N ARG A 108 -1.01 -9.09 4.82
CA ARG A 108 -0.65 -8.52 6.14
C ARG A 108 0.55 -7.59 6.05
N LEU A 109 1.56 -7.93 5.24
CA LEU A 109 2.70 -7.07 4.97
C LEU A 109 2.28 -5.74 4.33
N VAL A 110 1.48 -5.79 3.26
CA VAL A 110 1.00 -4.59 2.54
C VAL A 110 0.13 -3.73 3.46
N ALA A 111 -0.78 -4.34 4.22
CA ALA A 111 -1.62 -3.64 5.16
C ALA A 111 -0.78 -2.95 6.27
N ALA A 112 0.18 -3.63 6.86
CA ALA A 112 1.01 -3.03 7.89
C ALA A 112 1.94 -1.93 7.33
N ALA A 113 2.47 -2.12 6.11
CA ALA A 113 3.39 -1.17 5.49
C ALA A 113 2.72 0.13 5.05
N PHE A 114 1.56 0.04 4.40
CA PHE A 114 0.90 1.18 3.75
C PHE A 114 -0.35 1.67 4.45
N ALA A 115 -1.09 0.75 5.09
CA ALA A 115 -2.41 1.02 5.65
C ALA A 115 -2.38 1.41 7.14
N GLU A 116 -1.22 1.27 7.80
CA GLU A 116 -1.06 1.43 9.27
C GLU A 116 -2.03 0.55 10.09
N SER A 117 -2.67 -0.42 9.42
CA SER A 117 -3.58 -1.39 10.01
C SER A 117 -2.80 -2.68 10.30
N GLY A 118 -2.61 -3.00 11.58
CA GLY A 118 -2.12 -4.31 11.98
C GLY A 118 -3.23 -5.34 11.85
N LEU A 119 -3.36 -6.00 10.70
CA LEU A 119 -4.31 -7.10 10.48
C LEU A 119 -3.78 -8.40 11.11
N GLY A 120 -4.67 -9.15 11.77
CA GLY A 120 -4.37 -10.51 12.23
C GLY A 120 -4.45 -11.53 11.09
N ILE A 121 -4.22 -12.80 11.40
CA ILE A 121 -4.43 -13.91 10.45
C ILE A 121 -5.93 -14.05 10.16
N LEU A 122 -6.30 -14.29 8.91
CA LEU A 122 -7.67 -14.34 8.40
C LEU A 122 -8.57 -15.35 9.12
N PRO A 123 -8.17 -16.61 9.40
CA PRO A 123 -9.02 -17.57 10.08
C PRO A 123 -9.34 -17.11 11.50
N LEU A 124 -8.36 -16.54 12.21
CA LEU A 124 -8.55 -15.98 13.54
C LEU A 124 -9.48 -14.76 13.49
N PHE A 125 -9.35 -13.93 12.46
CA PHE A 125 -10.25 -12.80 12.24
C PHE A 125 -11.70 -13.26 11.99
N VAL A 126 -11.91 -14.29 11.17
CA VAL A 126 -13.24 -14.87 10.91
C VAL A 126 -13.82 -15.48 12.19
N LEU A 127 -13.02 -16.19 12.98
CA LEU A 127 -13.44 -16.74 14.28
C LEU A 127 -13.88 -15.64 15.25
N ASP A 128 -13.15 -14.53 15.31
CA ASP A 128 -13.52 -13.38 16.14
C ASP A 128 -14.87 -12.77 15.70
N GLN A 129 -15.13 -12.69 14.40
CA GLN A 129 -16.41 -12.23 13.85
C GLN A 129 -17.57 -13.19 14.15
N ILE A 130 -17.35 -14.50 14.03
CA ILE A 130 -18.35 -15.52 14.39
C ILE A 130 -18.67 -15.43 15.88
N PHE A 131 -17.64 -15.28 16.73
CA PHE A 131 -17.82 -15.17 18.16
C PHE A 131 -18.64 -13.92 18.55
N LEU A 132 -18.38 -12.78 17.92
CA LEU A 132 -19.18 -11.55 18.07
C LEU A 132 -20.65 -11.75 17.68
N LYS A 133 -20.87 -12.43 16.55
CA LYS A 133 -22.22 -12.72 16.05
C LYS A 133 -23.01 -13.62 17.00
N ILE A 134 -22.35 -14.64 17.58
CA ILE A 134 -22.96 -15.57 18.53
C ILE A 134 -23.23 -14.90 19.89
N THR A 135 -22.30 -14.09 20.38
CA THR A 135 -22.42 -13.44 21.70
C THR A 135 -23.33 -12.21 21.70
N GLY A 136 -23.88 -11.80 20.55
CA GLY A 136 -24.77 -10.65 20.44
C GLY A 136 -24.10 -9.31 20.75
N GLN A 137 -22.79 -9.30 20.99
CA GLN A 137 -22.02 -8.07 21.15
C GLN A 137 -21.84 -7.45 19.76
N ARG A 138 -22.56 -6.36 19.47
CA ARG A 138 -22.19 -5.44 18.39
C ARG A 138 -20.89 -4.74 18.78
N GLY A 139 -19.76 -5.41 18.57
CA GLY A 139 -18.49 -4.74 18.46
C GLY A 139 -18.46 -3.87 17.19
N PRO A 140 -17.63 -2.81 17.15
CA PRO A 140 -17.48 -1.99 15.95
C PRO A 140 -17.24 -2.88 14.72
N SER A 141 -17.83 -2.52 13.58
CA SER A 141 -17.75 -3.28 12.33
C SER A 141 -16.30 -3.63 11.98
N ALA A 142 -16.06 -4.73 11.24
CA ALA A 142 -14.76 -5.05 10.64
C ALA A 142 -14.10 -3.83 9.97
N ALA A 143 -14.96 -2.96 9.42
CA ALA A 143 -14.60 -1.67 8.90
C ALA A 143 -14.13 -0.72 10.03
N GLU A 144 -14.95 -0.41 11.02
CA GLU A 144 -14.60 0.50 12.14
C GLU A 144 -13.38 0.03 12.97
N GLN A 145 -13.18 -1.28 13.17
CA GLN A 145 -12.05 -1.82 13.93
C GLN A 145 -10.70 -1.65 13.21
N GLY A 146 -10.71 -1.67 11.88
CA GLY A 146 -9.59 -1.34 11.00
C GLY A 146 -9.46 0.14 10.66
N GLY A 147 -10.37 1.00 11.16
CA GLY A 147 -10.41 2.43 10.83
C GLY A 147 -11.08 2.75 9.48
N TYR A 148 -11.85 1.83 8.92
CA TYR A 148 -12.61 2.00 7.68
C TYR A 148 -13.99 2.58 7.97
N THR A 149 -14.24 3.79 7.49
CA THR A 149 -15.59 4.31 7.25
C THR A 149 -16.10 3.81 5.90
N GLU A 150 -17.38 3.46 5.84
CA GLU A 150 -18.06 2.68 4.79
C GLU A 150 -18.07 3.33 3.37
N GLY A 151 -17.48 4.53 3.21
CA GLY A 151 -17.37 5.25 1.93
C GLY A 151 -15.98 5.23 1.28
N ASN A 152 -14.98 4.56 1.85
CA ASN A 152 -13.58 4.93 1.64
C ASN A 152 -12.70 3.94 0.85
N LEU A 153 -13.20 2.85 0.24
CA LEU A 153 -12.34 1.95 -0.55
C LEU A 153 -11.72 2.63 -1.77
N SER A 154 -12.49 3.49 -2.47
CA SER A 154 -11.99 4.33 -3.56
C SER A 154 -11.01 5.40 -3.08
N SER A 155 -11.23 5.96 -1.90
CA SER A 155 -10.33 6.89 -1.23
C SER A 155 -9.06 6.22 -0.72
N TYR A 156 -9.11 4.93 -0.34
CA TYR A 156 -7.95 4.18 0.13
C TYR A 156 -6.98 3.84 -1.00
N VAL A 157 -7.51 3.36 -2.13
CA VAL A 157 -6.72 3.25 -3.37
C VAL A 157 -6.20 4.63 -3.78
N GLY A 158 -7.01 5.68 -3.60
CA GLY A 158 -6.60 7.08 -3.76
C GLY A 158 -5.45 7.50 -2.86
N ALA A 159 -5.48 7.14 -1.57
CA ALA A 159 -4.54 7.53 -0.53
C ALA A 159 -3.24 6.70 -0.60
N ILE A 160 -3.33 5.42 -0.98
CA ILE A 160 -2.16 4.59 -1.31
C ILE A 160 -1.51 5.14 -2.58
N ARG A 161 -2.30 5.44 -3.63
CA ARG A 161 -1.80 6.09 -4.86
C ARG A 161 -1.18 7.45 -4.57
N GLU A 162 -1.77 8.21 -3.64
CA GLU A 162 -1.25 9.51 -3.21
C GLU A 162 0.03 9.37 -2.39
N LYS A 163 0.11 8.46 -1.41
CA LYS A 163 1.33 8.19 -0.63
C LYS A 163 2.46 7.66 -1.52
N VAL A 164 2.17 6.74 -2.43
CA VAL A 164 3.14 6.22 -3.42
C VAL A 164 3.58 7.35 -4.36
N ARG A 165 2.66 8.21 -4.81
CA ARG A 165 3.00 9.40 -5.61
C ARG A 165 3.88 10.37 -4.82
N VAL A 166 3.50 10.76 -3.61
CA VAL A 166 4.27 11.67 -2.76
C VAL A 166 5.67 11.13 -2.50
N SER A 167 5.81 9.81 -2.28
CA SER A 167 7.11 9.17 -2.10
C SER A 167 7.95 9.12 -3.38
N LEU A 168 7.32 8.93 -4.55
CA LEU A 168 7.99 8.96 -5.86
C LEU A 168 8.35 10.38 -6.33
N THR A 169 7.66 11.39 -5.84
CA THR A 169 7.84 12.81 -6.23
C THR A 169 8.63 13.62 -5.20
N ALA A 170 9.08 12.97 -4.11
CA ALA A 170 9.93 13.55 -3.08
C ALA A 170 11.32 13.87 -3.66
N GLY A 171 11.44 15.01 -4.32
CA GLY A 171 12.66 15.45 -4.99
C GLY A 171 12.45 16.26 -6.27
N ILE A 172 11.21 16.39 -6.77
CA ILE A 172 10.93 17.24 -7.93
C ILE A 172 10.63 18.67 -7.45
N PRO A 173 11.46 19.67 -7.80
CA PRO A 173 11.24 21.07 -7.43
C PRO A 173 9.97 21.62 -8.08
N ASP A 174 9.40 22.69 -7.50
CA ASP A 174 8.21 23.35 -8.05
C ASP A 174 8.57 24.06 -9.39
N GLU A 175 7.63 24.11 -10.33
CA GLU A 175 7.77 24.90 -11.57
C GLU A 175 7.03 26.22 -11.45
N LEU A 176 7.65 27.29 -11.96
CA LEU A 176 7.02 28.59 -12.10
C LEU A 176 6.90 28.92 -13.58
N CYS A 177 5.67 28.92 -14.09
CA CYS A 177 5.38 29.44 -15.43
C CYS A 177 4.85 30.86 -15.31
N VAL A 178 5.58 31.83 -15.85
CA VAL A 178 5.10 33.21 -15.95
C VAL A 178 4.43 33.38 -17.30
N SER A 179 3.17 33.85 -17.30
CA SER A 179 2.42 34.15 -18.52
C SER A 179 1.81 35.53 -18.43
N THR A 180 1.79 36.27 -19.53
CA THR A 180 1.14 37.58 -19.61
C THR A 180 -0.08 37.43 -20.52
N GLU A 181 -1.28 37.59 -19.97
CA GLU A 181 -2.52 37.61 -20.75
C GLU A 181 -3.03 39.05 -20.78
N GLY A 182 -2.83 39.75 -21.91
CA GLY A 182 -3.18 41.15 -22.06
C GLY A 182 -2.36 42.08 -21.16
N ALA A 183 -3.05 42.89 -20.34
CA ALA A 183 -2.42 43.82 -19.38
C ALA A 183 -2.13 43.18 -18.00
N GLU A 184 -2.48 41.91 -17.80
CA GLU A 184 -2.42 41.23 -16.52
C GLU A 184 -1.34 40.13 -16.51
N GLY A 185 -0.47 40.18 -15.49
CA GLY A 185 0.54 39.16 -15.28
C GLY A 185 -0.02 37.99 -14.50
N PHE A 186 0.14 36.76 -14.99
CA PHE A 186 -0.21 35.53 -14.31
C PHE A 186 1.05 34.72 -13.97
N LEU A 187 1.01 34.07 -12.81
CA LEU A 187 2.00 33.12 -12.34
C LEU A 187 1.30 31.78 -12.12
N GLU A 188 1.67 30.77 -12.89
CA GLU A 188 1.19 29.40 -12.73
C GLU A 188 2.26 28.61 -11.95
N ILE A 189 1.92 28.17 -10.74
CA ILE A 189 2.81 27.33 -9.92
C ILE A 189 2.38 25.88 -10.08
N ARG A 190 3.31 25.05 -10.58
CA ARG A 190 3.09 23.61 -10.68
C ARG A 190 3.90 22.91 -9.60
N ALA A 191 3.21 22.37 -8.62
CA ALA A 191 3.82 21.71 -7.47
C ALA A 191 3.67 20.19 -7.56
N SER A 192 4.68 19.49 -7.05
CA SER A 192 4.66 18.05 -6.81
C SER A 192 3.83 17.69 -5.57
N ARG A 193 3.69 18.62 -4.62
CA ARG A 193 2.98 18.46 -3.34
C ARG A 193 1.81 19.42 -3.20
N ARG A 194 0.77 18.97 -2.48
CA ARG A 194 -0.37 19.81 -2.12
C ARG A 194 0.06 20.84 -1.08
N LYS A 195 -0.40 22.09 -1.25
CA LYS A 195 -0.21 23.16 -0.27
C LYS A 195 -1.55 23.35 0.46
N PRO A 196 -1.68 22.94 1.73
CA PRO A 196 -2.99 22.81 2.40
C PRO A 196 -3.70 24.15 2.57
N ASP A 197 -2.96 25.23 2.77
CA ASP A 197 -3.52 26.57 3.02
C ASP A 197 -3.87 27.35 1.73
N TRP A 198 -3.63 26.75 0.57
CA TRP A 198 -3.79 27.40 -0.74
C TRP A 198 -5.18 27.15 -1.33
N THR A 199 -6.20 27.65 -0.64
CA THR A 199 -7.60 27.62 -1.09
C THR A 199 -8.00 28.98 -1.66
N PRO A 200 -8.46 29.08 -2.93
CA PRO A 200 -8.93 30.34 -3.49
C PRO A 200 -10.17 30.89 -2.74
N PRO A 201 -10.38 32.21 -2.65
CA PRO A 201 -9.46 33.29 -3.01
C PRO A 201 -8.53 33.67 -1.84
N ARG A 202 -7.21 33.62 -2.05
CA ARG A 202 -6.18 34.00 -1.05
C ARG A 202 -5.09 34.85 -1.67
N THR A 203 -4.48 35.75 -0.89
CA THR A 203 -3.32 36.53 -1.34
C THR A 203 -2.05 35.78 -1.02
N VAL A 204 -1.20 35.57 -2.01
CA VAL A 204 0.10 34.91 -1.90
C VAL A 204 1.20 35.92 -2.22
N LYS A 205 2.16 36.08 -1.30
CA LYS A 205 3.39 36.85 -1.51
C LYS A 205 4.47 35.90 -2.01
N TYR A 206 5.06 36.21 -3.16
CA TYR A 206 6.26 35.55 -3.66
C TYR A 206 7.31 36.62 -3.96
N GLN A 207 8.50 36.45 -3.38
CA GLN A 207 9.55 37.48 -3.38
C GLN A 207 9.00 38.81 -2.89
N ASP A 208 8.96 39.84 -3.75
CA ASP A 208 8.45 41.17 -3.42
C ASP A 208 7.14 41.53 -4.12
N THR A 209 6.48 40.54 -4.76
CA THR A 209 5.22 40.75 -5.49
C THR A 209 4.07 40.02 -4.82
N PHE A 210 2.90 40.67 -4.81
CA PHE A 210 1.66 40.10 -4.33
C PHE A 210 0.85 39.53 -5.49
N TYR A 211 0.33 38.33 -5.29
CA TYR A 211 -0.55 37.67 -6.21
C TYR A 211 -1.85 37.26 -5.53
N ARG A 212 -2.94 37.23 -6.28
CA ARG A 212 -4.22 36.66 -5.87
C ARG A 212 -4.35 35.26 -6.45
N LEU A 213 -4.56 34.27 -5.60
CA LEU A 213 -4.90 32.92 -6.00
C LEU A 213 -6.33 32.91 -6.55
N GLU A 214 -6.46 32.66 -7.85
CA GLU A 214 -7.74 32.62 -8.55
C GLU A 214 -8.26 31.18 -8.67
N ASP A 215 -7.36 30.24 -8.97
CA ASP A 215 -7.73 28.85 -9.21
C ASP A 215 -6.71 27.85 -8.64
N SER A 216 -7.23 26.70 -8.22
CA SER A 216 -6.46 25.56 -7.75
C SER A 216 -6.99 24.31 -8.46
N SER A 217 -6.25 23.81 -9.44
CA SER A 217 -6.63 22.64 -10.22
C SER A 217 -5.64 21.48 -10.03
N THR A 218 -6.13 20.27 -10.28
CA THR A 218 -5.31 19.05 -10.22
C THR A 218 -5.24 18.44 -11.61
N GLY A 219 -4.03 18.27 -12.14
CA GLY A 219 -3.76 17.71 -13.46
C GLY A 219 -3.02 16.38 -13.41
N TRP A 220 -2.62 15.91 -14.59
CA TRP A 220 -1.85 14.69 -14.80
C TRP A 220 -0.44 15.05 -15.29
N ALA A 221 0.59 14.79 -14.48
CA ALA A 221 2.00 15.10 -14.73
C ALA A 221 2.85 14.79 -13.47
N PRO A 222 4.20 14.80 -13.54
CA PRO A 222 5.07 14.83 -12.36
C PRO A 222 4.79 15.99 -11.38
N ARG A 223 4.08 17.03 -11.82
CA ARG A 223 3.64 18.18 -11.00
C ARG A 223 2.11 18.35 -11.12
N PRO A 224 1.32 17.56 -10.37
CA PRO A 224 -0.13 17.49 -10.56
C PRO A 224 -0.87 18.68 -9.97
N TYR A 225 -0.33 19.38 -8.96
CA TYR A 225 -1.03 20.50 -8.34
C TYR A 225 -0.71 21.80 -9.08
N ARG A 226 -1.72 22.47 -9.64
CA ARG A 226 -1.56 23.70 -10.40
C ARG A 226 -2.30 24.84 -9.72
N TYR A 227 -1.59 25.92 -9.46
CA TYR A 227 -2.13 27.11 -8.82
C TYR A 227 -1.99 28.29 -9.76
N ARG A 228 -3.13 28.91 -10.14
CA ARG A 228 -3.13 30.09 -11.00
C ARG A 228 -3.21 31.34 -10.13
N LEU A 229 -2.16 32.15 -10.20
CA LEU A 229 -1.98 33.36 -9.42
C LEU A 229 -2.02 34.57 -10.35
N ARG A 230 -2.92 35.52 -10.09
CA ARG A 230 -2.96 36.80 -10.80
C ARG A 230 -2.15 37.85 -10.06
N ARG A 231 -1.26 38.56 -10.75
CA ARG A 231 -0.45 39.63 -10.17
C ARG A 231 -1.35 40.80 -9.76
N LEU A 232 -1.13 41.34 -8.57
CA LEU A 232 -1.80 42.54 -8.09
C LEU A 232 -0.88 43.75 -8.28
N SER A 233 -1.41 44.84 -8.83
CA SER A 233 -0.81 46.17 -8.67
C SER A 233 -0.93 46.57 -7.20
N ALA A 234 0.16 47.06 -6.62
CA ALA A 234 0.36 47.19 -5.17
C ALA A 234 -0.85 47.80 -4.42
N GLY A 235 -1.25 47.18 -3.30
CA GLY A 235 -2.14 47.83 -2.31
C GLY A 235 -3.25 46.97 -1.69
N VAL A 236 -3.57 45.79 -2.21
CA VAL A 236 -4.70 44.98 -1.68
C VAL A 236 -4.20 43.99 -0.62
N MET A 237 -4.05 44.47 0.61
CA MET A 237 -3.79 43.64 1.79
C MET A 237 -5.08 42.95 2.23
N SER A 238 -5.21 41.64 1.96
CA SER A 238 -6.20 40.81 2.64
C SER A 238 -5.73 40.57 4.09
N ARG A 239 -6.67 40.29 5.01
CA ARG A 239 -6.40 40.02 6.45
C ARG A 239 -5.38 38.88 6.68
N THR A 240 -5.15 38.03 5.69
CA THR A 240 -4.17 36.93 5.76
C THR A 240 -3.41 36.83 4.43
N VAL A 241 -2.09 37.01 4.48
CA VAL A 241 -1.19 36.85 3.33
C VAL A 241 -0.37 35.59 3.51
N LEU A 242 -0.41 34.68 2.53
CA LEU A 242 0.41 33.47 2.52
C LEU A 242 1.78 33.81 1.92
N VAL A 243 2.87 33.50 2.62
CA VAL A 243 4.22 33.71 2.10
C VAL A 243 4.69 32.42 1.43
N TYR A 244 4.91 32.47 0.13
CA TYR A 244 5.44 31.34 -0.62
C TYR A 244 6.97 31.30 -0.52
N ARG A 245 7.50 30.30 0.21
CA ARG A 245 8.92 29.96 0.27
C ARG A 245 9.09 28.51 -0.17
N PRO A 246 9.57 28.24 -1.39
CA PRO A 246 9.78 26.87 -1.82
C PRO A 246 10.97 26.25 -1.06
N GLU A 247 10.88 24.95 -0.75
CA GLU A 247 11.95 24.21 -0.06
C GLU A 247 13.17 23.97 -0.95
N GLN A 248 12.99 23.98 -2.28
CA GLN A 248 14.02 23.84 -3.30
C GLN A 248 13.88 24.97 -4.32
N GLU A 249 14.97 25.38 -4.96
CA GLU A 249 14.91 26.41 -5.99
C GLU A 249 13.95 26.00 -7.11
N PRO A 250 12.91 26.80 -7.39
CA PRO A 250 11.91 26.44 -8.37
C PRO A 250 12.47 26.59 -9.78
N VAL A 251 12.08 25.68 -10.67
CA VAL A 251 12.45 25.75 -12.08
C VAL A 251 11.56 26.79 -12.74
N VAL A 252 12.18 27.86 -13.26
CA VAL A 252 11.46 28.91 -13.99
C VAL A 252 11.33 28.50 -15.46
N SER A 253 10.10 28.31 -15.93
CA SER A 253 9.80 28.14 -17.34
C SER A 253 9.04 29.35 -17.87
N ARG A 254 9.40 29.80 -19.08
CA ARG A 254 8.62 30.82 -19.79
C ARG A 254 7.66 30.10 -20.73
N LYS A 255 6.40 30.50 -20.69
CA LYS A 255 5.40 30.11 -21.69
C LYS A 255 5.55 31.00 -22.91
#